data_AF-A0A3R9AFX7-F1
#
_entry.id   AF-A0A3R9AFX7-F1
#
_cell.length_a   1.000
_cell.length_b   1.000
_cell.length_c   1.000
_cell.angle_alpha   90.00
_cell.angle_beta   90.00
_cell.angle_gamma   90.00
#
_symmetry.space_group_name_H-M   'P 1'
#
loop_
_entity.id
_entity.type
_entity.pdbx_description
1 polymer ?
#
loop_
_entity_poly.entity_id
_entity_poly.type
_entity_poly.pdbx_seq_one_letter_code
_entity_poly.pdbx_strand_id
1 'polypeptide(L)'
;MNKITYYLKSLEYLLRKCRSYLISDINFHLSRLKEIHGDTFDIKSPATLNEKICHRLVYDHNSHYTLLADKLAVREYVLSRTQRLNVVPLIGVYRRVEHIDLTKLPNKFVLKCNHDSGSAVICTNKAEFDLKKTQNKLRLALKRNLYYTTREWQYKNILPVILCEQYIDLFNNTDKSTTSEMLRIHCFHGIAQFVEADFTDESGNGFINVYDRHWQLQPFQMEYPVMPLIS
;
A
#
# COMPACT_ATOMS: atom_id res chain seq x y z
N MET A 1 -16.99 4.76 11.70
CA MET A 1 -16.20 4.57 12.92
C MET A 1 -16.91 5.36 14.00
N ASN A 2 -17.25 4.73 15.12
CA ASN A 2 -17.90 5.43 16.23
C ASN A 2 -16.90 6.39 16.92
N LYS A 3 -17.41 7.27 17.79
CA LYS A 3 -16.57 8.28 18.47
C LYS A 3 -15.50 7.63 19.37
N ILE A 4 -15.84 6.59 20.12
CA ILE A 4 -14.93 5.92 21.06
C ILE A 4 -13.72 5.34 20.31
N THR A 5 -13.95 4.55 19.27
CA THR A 5 -12.87 4.00 18.43
C THR A 5 -12.03 5.08 17.78
N TYR A 6 -12.64 6.21 17.36
CA TYR A 6 -11.88 7.34 16.81
C TYR A 6 -10.89 7.91 17.84
N TYR A 7 -11.33 8.13 19.09
CA TYR A 7 -10.46 8.67 20.13
C TYR A 7 -9.38 7.68 20.56
N LEU A 8 -9.72 6.40 20.72
CA LEU A 8 -8.74 5.34 21.05
C LEU A 8 -7.64 5.26 19.99
N LYS A 9 -7.99 5.23 18.70
CA LYS A 9 -7.00 5.21 17.61
C LYS A 9 -6.18 6.50 17.52
N SER A 10 -6.78 7.64 17.87
CA SER A 10 -6.06 8.91 17.93
C SER A 10 -5.03 8.92 19.05
N LEU A 11 -5.39 8.40 20.24
CA LEU A 11 -4.50 8.25 21.37
C LEU A 11 -3.38 7.26 21.08
N GLU A 12 -3.71 6.09 20.52
CA GLU A 12 -2.73 5.09 20.08
C GLU A 12 -1.70 5.69 19.12
N TYR A 13 -2.17 6.45 18.12
CA TYR A 13 -1.28 7.14 17.19
C TYR A 13 -0.39 8.17 17.90
N LEU A 14 -0.95 8.95 18.83
CA LEU A 14 -0.17 9.91 19.62
C LEU A 14 0.93 9.21 20.42
N LEU A 15 0.62 8.08 21.08
CA LEU A 15 1.61 7.28 21.80
C LEU A 15 2.73 6.78 20.88
N ARG A 16 2.38 6.27 19.68
CA ARG A 16 3.36 5.84 18.67
C ARG A 16 4.25 7.00 18.19
N LYS A 17 3.67 8.18 18.00
CA LYS A 17 4.41 9.40 17.66
C LYS A 17 5.33 9.83 18.80
N CYS A 18 4.87 9.84 20.05
CA CYS A 18 5.71 10.14 21.21
C CYS A 18 6.88 9.14 21.33
N ARG A 19 6.62 7.84 21.17
CA ARG A 19 7.64 6.79 21.15
C ARG A 19 8.71 7.03 20.08
N SER A 20 8.38 7.69 18.97
CA SER A 20 9.36 8.04 17.92
C SER A 20 10.41 9.06 18.30
N TYR A 21 10.14 9.88 19.32
CA TYR A 21 11.14 10.79 19.86
C TYR A 21 12.04 10.11 20.90
N LEU A 22 11.62 8.97 21.46
CA LEU A 22 12.33 8.23 22.50
C LEU A 22 13.20 7.10 21.94
N ILE A 23 12.84 6.55 20.78
CA ILE A 23 13.51 5.42 20.15
C ILE A 23 13.94 5.81 18.75
N SER A 24 15.25 5.72 18.49
CA SER A 24 15.82 5.96 17.17
C SER A 24 15.31 4.93 16.15
N ASP A 25 15.31 5.31 14.87
CA ASP A 25 14.89 4.44 13.77
C ASP A 25 15.75 3.16 13.70
N ILE A 26 17.05 3.29 13.99
CA ILE A 26 18.00 2.16 14.16
C ILE A 26 17.48 1.18 15.21
N ASN A 27 17.23 1.65 16.44
CA ASN A 27 16.84 0.78 17.54
C ASN A 27 15.46 0.16 17.32
N PHE A 28 14.54 0.90 16.69
CA PHE A 28 13.22 0.39 16.33
C PHE A 28 13.33 -0.81 15.38
N HIS A 29 14.06 -0.67 14.27
CA HIS A 29 14.19 -1.76 13.29
C HIS A 29 15.04 -2.93 13.82
N LEU A 30 16.12 -2.65 14.55
CA LEU A 30 16.94 -3.69 15.18
C LEU A 30 16.15 -4.53 16.19
N SER A 31 15.33 -3.91 17.03
CA SER A 31 14.51 -4.67 17.99
C SER A 31 13.56 -5.65 17.30
N ARG A 32 13.03 -5.27 16.14
CA ARG A 32 12.09 -6.10 15.38
C ARG A 32 12.80 -7.22 14.62
N LEU A 33 13.97 -6.95 14.05
CA LEU A 33 14.80 -8.01 13.46
C LEU A 33 15.19 -9.05 14.51
N LYS A 34 15.56 -8.59 15.72
CA LYS A 34 15.91 -9.48 16.84
C LYS A 34 14.76 -10.39 17.27
N GLU A 35 13.56 -9.85 17.35
CA GLU A 35 12.36 -10.61 17.70
C GLU A 35 12.06 -11.74 16.70
N ILE A 36 12.28 -11.49 15.39
CA ILE A 36 11.95 -12.44 14.32
C ILE A 36 13.09 -13.45 14.10
N HIS A 37 14.35 -13.03 14.24
CA HIS A 37 15.48 -13.80 13.76
C HIS A 37 16.64 -13.98 14.76
N GLY A 38 16.56 -13.41 15.97
CA GLY A 38 17.62 -13.51 17.00
C GLY A 38 18.73 -12.46 16.87
N ASP A 39 19.86 -12.66 17.56
CA ASP A 39 20.90 -11.63 17.77
C ASP A 39 22.00 -11.56 16.69
N THR A 40 21.92 -12.32 15.60
CA THR A 40 23.01 -12.47 14.61
C THR A 40 22.87 -11.57 13.38
N PHE A 41 22.65 -10.25 13.55
CA PHE A 41 22.46 -9.31 12.44
C PHE A 41 23.40 -8.12 12.47
N ASP A 42 23.95 -7.76 11.30
CA ASP A 42 24.72 -6.52 11.09
C ASP A 42 24.09 -5.68 9.98
N ILE A 43 23.36 -4.63 10.38
CA ILE A 43 22.77 -3.68 9.41
C ILE A 43 23.77 -2.65 8.91
N LYS A 44 25.00 -2.54 9.44
CA LYS A 44 26.04 -1.65 8.92
C LYS A 44 26.76 -2.30 7.73
N SER A 45 26.99 -3.61 7.81
CA SER A 45 27.57 -4.42 6.73
C SER A 45 26.62 -5.57 6.34
N PRO A 46 25.49 -5.27 5.66
CA PRO A 46 24.40 -6.21 5.46
C PRO A 46 24.75 -7.33 4.47
N ALA A 47 24.59 -8.60 4.88
CA ALA A 47 24.86 -9.77 4.04
C ALA A 47 23.57 -10.36 3.46
N THR A 48 22.55 -10.51 4.30
CA THR A 48 21.26 -11.12 3.95
C THR A 48 20.30 -10.11 3.33
N LEU A 49 19.23 -10.59 2.67
CA LEU A 49 18.19 -9.73 2.12
C LEU A 49 17.53 -8.85 3.19
N ASN A 50 17.21 -9.43 4.35
CA ASN A 50 16.55 -8.71 5.44
C ASN A 50 17.43 -7.60 6.03
N GLU A 51 18.73 -7.87 6.20
CA GLU A 51 19.69 -6.84 6.62
C GLU A 51 19.81 -5.73 5.58
N LYS A 52 19.85 -6.07 4.28
CA LYS A 52 19.93 -5.07 3.20
C LYS A 52 18.69 -4.18 3.16
N ILE A 53 17.50 -4.76 3.35
CA ILE A 53 16.24 -3.99 3.44
C ILE A 53 16.28 -3.07 4.66
N CYS A 54 16.64 -3.59 5.84
CA CYS A 54 16.73 -2.81 7.07
C CYS A 54 17.77 -1.69 6.98
N HIS A 55 18.95 -1.97 6.42
CA HIS A 55 19.98 -0.98 6.14
C HIS A 55 19.40 0.18 5.32
N ARG A 56 18.67 -0.12 4.24
CA ARG A 56 18.03 0.93 3.42
C ARG A 56 16.97 1.72 4.19
N LEU A 57 16.12 1.05 4.98
CA LEU A 57 15.10 1.73 5.79
C LEU A 57 15.70 2.74 6.78
N VAL A 58 16.90 2.47 7.27
CA VAL A 58 17.59 3.26 8.31
C VAL A 58 18.52 4.34 7.74
N TYR A 59 19.25 4.02 6.66
CA TYR A 59 20.32 4.88 6.16
C TYR A 59 19.99 5.55 4.82
N ASP A 60 19.07 5.00 4.03
CA ASP A 60 18.75 5.49 2.69
C ASP A 60 17.46 6.34 2.71
N HIS A 61 17.64 7.63 2.98
CA HIS A 61 16.58 8.63 3.07
C HIS A 61 16.31 9.36 1.74
N ASN A 62 16.43 8.65 0.61
CA ASN A 62 16.23 9.23 -0.71
C ASN A 62 14.78 9.73 -0.92
N SER A 63 14.62 11.01 -1.27
CA SER A 63 13.33 11.63 -1.55
C SER A 63 12.59 11.01 -2.74
N HIS A 64 13.31 10.31 -3.62
CA HIS A 64 12.71 9.55 -4.71
C HIS A 64 11.76 8.46 -4.19
N TYR A 65 12.04 7.85 -3.03
CA TYR A 65 11.11 6.86 -2.45
C TYR A 65 9.83 7.49 -1.93
N THR A 66 9.91 8.73 -1.43
CA THR A 66 8.72 9.50 -1.04
C THR A 66 7.83 9.78 -2.25
N LEU A 67 8.41 10.14 -3.40
CA LEU A 67 7.68 10.28 -4.67
C LEU A 67 6.95 8.98 -5.05
N LEU A 68 7.63 7.83 -4.94
CA LEU A 68 7.06 6.53 -5.29
C LEU A 68 5.99 6.05 -4.31
N ALA A 69 6.10 6.39 -3.02
CA ALA A 69 5.13 6.02 -1.98
C ALA A 69 3.86 6.89 -2.00
N ASP A 70 3.94 8.12 -2.50
CA ASP A 70 2.80 9.03 -2.64
C ASP A 70 1.91 8.60 -3.83
N LYS A 71 0.73 8.06 -3.52
CA LYS A 71 -0.23 7.57 -4.53
C LYS A 71 -0.72 8.66 -5.49
N LEU A 72 -0.58 9.95 -5.16
CA LEU A 72 -0.88 11.03 -6.07
C LEU A 72 0.31 11.31 -6.98
N ALA A 73 1.47 11.55 -6.39
CA ALA A 73 2.67 11.97 -7.13
C ALA A 73 3.22 10.87 -8.05
N VAL A 74 3.10 9.59 -7.65
CA VAL A 74 3.55 8.46 -8.46
C VAL A 74 2.81 8.34 -9.80
N ARG A 75 1.61 8.90 -9.92
CA ARG A 75 0.79 8.83 -11.15
C ARG A 75 1.47 9.56 -12.30
N GLU A 76 1.90 10.79 -12.06
CA GLU A 76 2.66 11.60 -13.03
C GLU A 76 4.00 10.94 -13.35
N TYR A 77 4.67 10.38 -12.33
CA TYR A 77 5.91 9.64 -12.54
C TYR A 77 5.71 8.48 -13.52
N VAL A 78 4.69 7.63 -13.34
CA VAL A 78 4.41 6.49 -14.22
C VAL A 78 4.08 6.96 -15.64
N LEU A 79 3.19 7.95 -15.77
CA LEU A 79 2.77 8.48 -17.07
C LEU A 79 3.93 9.10 -17.86
N SER A 80 4.90 9.72 -17.17
CA SER A 80 6.10 10.26 -17.81
C SER A 80 7.07 9.18 -18.32
N ARG A 81 6.95 7.94 -17.85
CA ARG A 81 7.86 6.83 -18.17
C ARG A 81 7.32 5.90 -19.24
N THR A 82 6.00 5.78 -19.37
CA THR A 82 5.38 4.85 -20.30
C THR A 82 3.97 5.26 -20.68
N GLN A 83 3.61 5.09 -21.95
CA GLN A 83 2.25 5.24 -22.46
C GLN A 83 1.50 3.91 -22.49
N ARG A 84 2.13 2.80 -22.08
CA ARG A 84 1.57 1.44 -22.16
C ARG A 84 0.65 1.10 -20.99
N LEU A 85 0.59 1.95 -19.98
CA LEU A 85 -0.19 1.72 -18.76
C LEU A 85 -1.31 2.73 -18.65
N ASN A 86 -2.49 2.24 -18.30
CA ASN A 86 -3.62 3.08 -17.93
C ASN A 86 -3.63 3.25 -16.42
N VAL A 87 -3.61 4.50 -15.96
CA VAL A 87 -3.79 4.82 -14.54
C VAL A 87 -5.28 5.06 -14.28
N VAL A 88 -5.78 4.55 -13.14
CA VAL A 88 -7.20 4.70 -12.76
C VAL A 88 -7.60 6.19 -12.78
N PRO A 89 -8.67 6.60 -13.51
CA PRO A 89 -9.05 8.00 -13.59
C PRO A 89 -9.28 8.66 -12.22
N LEU A 90 -8.73 9.86 -12.05
CA LEU A 90 -8.88 10.66 -10.84
C LEU A 90 -10.07 11.61 -11.01
N ILE A 91 -11.07 11.45 -10.15
CA ILE A 91 -12.29 12.27 -10.14
C ILE A 91 -12.06 13.56 -9.35
N GLY A 92 -11.29 13.49 -8.26
CA GLY A 92 -11.03 14.66 -7.43
C GLY A 92 -9.92 14.46 -6.40
N VAL A 93 -9.38 15.58 -5.93
CA VAL A 93 -8.38 15.65 -4.85
C VAL A 93 -8.86 16.63 -3.80
N TYR A 94 -8.88 16.20 -2.54
CA TYR A 94 -9.41 16.98 -1.43
C TYR A 94 -8.41 17.06 -0.29
N ARG A 95 -8.15 18.27 0.22
CA ARG A 95 -7.34 18.48 1.43
C ARG A 95 -8.12 18.24 2.72
N ARG A 96 -9.45 18.30 2.65
CA ARG A 96 -10.37 18.21 3.77
C ARG A 96 -11.54 17.32 3.42
N VAL A 97 -12.00 16.53 4.38
CA VAL A 97 -13.15 15.64 4.20
C VAL A 97 -14.46 16.42 3.99
N GLU A 98 -14.50 17.67 4.44
CA GLU A 98 -15.65 18.58 4.24
C GLU A 98 -15.78 19.06 2.79
N HIS A 99 -14.72 18.98 1.96
CA HIS A 99 -14.77 19.37 0.55
C HIS A 99 -15.35 18.28 -0.36
N ILE A 100 -15.63 17.10 0.19
CA ILE A 100 -16.21 15.98 -0.57
C ILE A 100 -17.70 16.23 -0.75
N ASP A 101 -18.09 16.56 -1.97
CA ASP A 101 -19.47 16.76 -2.37
C ASP A 101 -19.99 15.53 -3.13
N LEU A 102 -20.79 14.69 -2.45
CA LEU A 102 -21.36 13.47 -3.03
C LEU A 102 -22.26 13.71 -4.23
N THR A 103 -22.84 14.90 -4.37
CA THR A 103 -23.74 15.20 -5.50
C THR A 103 -22.97 15.21 -6.83
N LYS A 104 -21.68 15.57 -6.80
CA LYS A 104 -20.78 15.62 -7.95
C LYS A 104 -20.07 14.31 -8.26
N LEU A 105 -20.12 13.34 -7.33
CA LEU A 105 -19.45 12.04 -7.51
C LEU A 105 -20.34 11.06 -8.30
N PRO A 106 -19.74 10.15 -9.09
CA PRO A 106 -20.48 9.09 -9.78
C PRO A 106 -21.14 8.11 -8.79
N ASN A 107 -21.95 7.18 -9.30
CA ASN A 107 -22.60 6.18 -8.44
C ASN A 107 -21.60 5.20 -7.77
N LYS A 108 -20.46 4.96 -8.42
CA LYS A 108 -19.37 4.10 -7.91
C LYS A 108 -18.03 4.86 -7.90
N PHE A 109 -17.33 4.85 -6.77
CA PHE A 109 -16.04 5.53 -6.62
C PHE A 109 -15.24 4.95 -5.45
N VAL A 110 -13.95 5.29 -5.37
CA VAL A 110 -13.08 4.93 -4.25
C VAL A 110 -12.48 6.19 -3.64
N LEU A 111 -12.55 6.33 -2.31
CA LEU A 111 -11.87 7.39 -1.56
C LEU A 111 -10.69 6.79 -0.76
N LYS A 112 -9.50 7.36 -0.90
CA LYS A 112 -8.30 6.92 -0.15
C LYS A 112 -7.35 8.08 0.11
N CYS A 113 -6.53 8.00 1.14
CA CYS A 113 -5.44 8.95 1.34
C CYS A 113 -4.23 8.56 0.49
N ASN A 114 -3.44 9.55 0.08
CA ASN A 114 -2.27 9.33 -0.77
C ASN A 114 -1.06 8.72 -0.04
N HIS A 115 -0.88 9.08 1.23
CA HIS A 115 0.32 8.87 2.03
C HIS A 115 0.29 7.63 2.94
N ASP A 116 -0.79 6.85 2.94
CA ASP A 116 -0.97 5.76 3.90
C ASP A 116 -1.38 4.45 3.23
N SER A 117 -1.57 3.41 4.05
CA SER A 117 -2.21 2.16 3.67
C SER A 117 -3.48 1.95 4.51
N GLY A 118 -4.52 1.37 3.91
CA GLY A 118 -5.76 0.98 4.62
C GLY A 118 -6.81 2.08 4.82
N SER A 119 -6.59 3.30 4.34
CA SER A 119 -7.63 4.36 4.38
C SER A 119 -8.75 4.19 3.35
N ALA A 120 -8.58 3.29 2.37
CA ALA A 120 -9.53 3.11 1.28
C ALA A 120 -10.96 2.86 1.76
N VAL A 121 -11.91 3.53 1.12
CA VAL A 121 -13.35 3.35 1.26
C VAL A 121 -13.94 3.21 -0.13
N ILE A 122 -14.59 2.09 -0.37
CA ILE A 122 -15.17 1.74 -1.66
C ILE A 122 -16.67 2.06 -1.60
N CYS A 123 -17.15 2.80 -2.60
CA CYS A 123 -18.57 3.06 -2.84
C CYS A 123 -19.00 2.30 -4.08
N THR A 124 -19.84 1.27 -3.91
CA THR A 124 -20.47 0.52 -5.02
C THR A 124 -21.92 0.94 -5.27
N ASN A 125 -22.56 1.59 -4.28
CA ASN A 125 -23.87 2.21 -4.38
C ASN A 125 -23.87 3.53 -3.60
N LYS A 126 -24.05 4.66 -4.29
CA LYS A 126 -24.03 6.00 -3.66
C LYS A 126 -25.20 6.20 -2.69
N ALA A 127 -26.34 5.54 -2.92
CA ALA A 127 -27.51 5.68 -2.05
C ALA A 127 -27.30 5.06 -0.65
N GLU A 128 -26.45 4.04 -0.55
CA GLU A 128 -26.11 3.35 0.70
C GLU A 128 -24.83 3.90 1.35
N PHE A 129 -24.21 4.92 0.74
CA PHE A 129 -22.91 5.39 1.16
C PHE A 129 -22.97 6.23 2.43
N ASP A 130 -22.42 5.70 3.52
CA ASP A 130 -22.31 6.42 4.79
C ASP A 130 -21.18 7.47 4.74
N LEU A 131 -21.54 8.68 4.30
CA LEU A 131 -20.63 9.81 4.20
C LEU A 131 -20.00 10.14 5.55
N LYS A 132 -20.78 10.17 6.63
CA LYS A 132 -20.32 10.63 7.94
C LYS A 132 -19.30 9.66 8.53
N LYS A 133 -19.54 8.36 8.42
CA LYS A 133 -18.58 7.30 8.80
C LYS A 133 -17.30 7.41 7.98
N THR A 134 -17.42 7.66 6.68
CA THR A 134 -16.28 7.80 5.77
C THR A 134 -15.45 9.02 6.10
N GLN A 135 -16.08 10.19 6.28
CA GLN A 135 -15.40 11.42 6.69
C GLN A 135 -14.66 11.23 8.01
N ASN A 136 -15.24 10.52 8.99
CA ASN A 136 -14.54 10.22 10.24
C ASN A 136 -13.32 9.31 10.05
N LYS A 137 -13.41 8.29 9.18
CA LYS A 137 -12.28 7.41 8.84
C LYS A 137 -11.15 8.21 8.16
N LEU A 138 -11.48 8.98 7.13
CA LEU A 138 -10.52 9.77 6.36
C LEU A 138 -9.91 10.92 7.19
N ARG A 139 -10.70 11.55 8.06
CA ARG A 139 -10.19 12.60 8.96
C ARG A 139 -9.16 12.05 9.95
N LEU A 140 -9.35 10.83 10.43
CA LEU A 140 -8.33 10.16 11.23
C LEU A 140 -7.10 9.83 10.38
N ALA A 141 -7.29 9.27 9.18
CA ALA A 141 -6.20 8.91 8.27
C ALA A 141 -5.32 10.13 7.93
N LEU A 142 -5.91 11.27 7.54
CA LEU A 142 -5.20 12.51 7.23
C LEU A 142 -4.31 13.06 8.37
N LYS A 143 -4.62 12.71 9.63
CA LYS A 143 -3.81 13.12 10.79
C LYS A 143 -2.64 12.19 11.07
N ARG A 144 -2.67 10.99 10.48
CA ARG A 144 -1.66 9.96 10.70
C ARG A 144 -0.53 10.12 9.70
N ASN A 145 0.65 9.76 10.14
CA ASN A 145 1.80 9.60 9.27
C ASN A 145 2.36 8.21 9.56
N LEU A 146 2.46 7.39 8.51
CA LEU A 146 2.80 5.98 8.64
C LEU A 146 4.21 5.78 9.20
N TYR A 147 5.12 6.73 8.98
CA TYR A 147 6.46 6.75 9.57
C TYR A 147 6.43 6.59 11.11
N TYR A 148 5.50 7.25 11.80
CA TYR A 148 5.42 7.13 13.26
C TYR A 148 4.95 5.75 13.75
N THR A 149 4.41 4.93 12.84
CA THR A 149 4.01 3.55 13.10
C THR A 149 5.05 2.54 12.66
N THR A 150 5.56 2.64 11.42
CA THR A 150 6.40 1.61 10.79
C THR A 150 7.88 1.98 10.71
N ARG A 151 8.24 3.24 10.97
CA ARG A 151 9.59 3.80 10.72
C ARG A 151 10.08 3.63 9.29
N GLU A 152 9.14 3.64 8.36
CA GLU A 152 9.42 3.71 6.93
C GLU A 152 9.56 5.17 6.51
N TRP A 153 10.79 5.58 6.23
CA TRP A 153 11.11 6.99 5.97
C TRP A 153 10.39 7.55 4.75
N GLN A 154 10.11 6.73 3.73
CA GLN A 154 9.46 7.17 2.50
C GLN A 154 8.10 7.84 2.74
N TYR A 155 7.38 7.49 3.80
CA TYR A 155 6.09 8.10 4.14
C TYR A 155 6.20 9.42 4.91
N LYS A 156 7.38 9.74 5.47
CA LYS A 156 7.55 10.80 6.47
C LYS A 156 7.16 12.18 5.96
N ASN A 157 7.48 12.49 4.70
CA ASN A 157 7.35 13.84 4.14
C ASN A 157 6.23 13.97 3.09
N ILE A 158 5.33 12.99 3.00
CA ILE A 158 4.19 13.08 2.07
C ILE A 158 3.15 14.02 2.65
N LEU A 159 2.71 15.02 1.88
CA LEU A 159 1.61 15.90 2.26
C LEU A 159 0.27 15.16 2.14
N PRO A 160 -0.50 14.98 3.23
CA PRO A 160 -1.74 14.23 3.20
C PRO A 160 -2.85 14.90 2.38
N VAL A 161 -3.39 14.17 1.40
CA VAL A 161 -4.63 14.50 0.69
C VAL A 161 -5.50 13.27 0.51
N ILE A 162 -6.77 13.48 0.19
CA ILE A 162 -7.74 12.44 -0.18
C ILE A 162 -7.86 12.43 -1.69
N LEU A 163 -7.76 11.24 -2.27
CA LEU A 163 -7.99 10.95 -3.68
C LEU A 163 -9.37 10.34 -3.83
N CYS A 164 -10.12 10.82 -4.82
CA CYS A 164 -11.32 10.16 -5.32
C CYS A 164 -11.01 9.60 -6.71
N GLU A 165 -11.02 8.28 -6.82
CA GLU A 165 -10.75 7.56 -8.06
C GLU A 165 -12.01 6.85 -8.55
N GLN A 166 -12.07 6.63 -9.87
CA GLN A 166 -13.09 5.79 -10.46
C GLN A 166 -13.00 4.37 -9.89
N TYR A 167 -14.16 3.79 -9.57
CA TYR A 167 -14.24 2.37 -9.22
C TYR A 167 -13.93 1.51 -10.44
N ILE A 168 -12.98 0.58 -10.29
CA ILE A 168 -12.64 -0.41 -11.33
C ILE A 168 -13.20 -1.75 -10.89
N ASP A 169 -14.04 -2.33 -11.74
CA ASP A 169 -14.54 -3.68 -11.58
C ASP A 169 -13.67 -4.62 -12.42
N LEU A 170 -12.66 -5.21 -11.79
CA LEU A 170 -11.68 -6.05 -12.48
C LEU A 170 -12.31 -7.30 -13.12
N PHE A 171 -13.44 -7.77 -12.59
CA PHE A 171 -14.12 -9.00 -13.00
C PHE A 171 -15.34 -8.77 -13.88
N ASN A 172 -15.61 -7.52 -14.26
CA ASN A 172 -16.69 -7.22 -15.16
C ASN A 172 -16.29 -7.60 -16.59
N ASN A 173 -16.86 -8.70 -17.10
CA ASN A 173 -16.56 -9.31 -18.41
C ASN A 173 -15.18 -9.97 -18.53
N THR A 174 -14.58 -10.40 -17.41
CA THR A 174 -13.33 -11.16 -17.42
C THR A 174 -13.48 -12.41 -16.56
N ASP A 175 -12.71 -13.44 -16.92
CA ASP A 175 -12.69 -14.69 -16.17
C ASP A 175 -11.78 -14.52 -14.94
N LYS A 176 -12.35 -14.73 -13.75
CA LYS A 176 -11.63 -14.70 -12.47
C LYS A 176 -10.46 -15.69 -12.44
N SER A 177 -10.59 -16.81 -13.15
CA SER A 177 -9.58 -17.87 -13.13
C SER A 177 -8.31 -17.52 -13.92
N THR A 178 -8.37 -16.50 -14.79
CA THR A 178 -7.24 -16.10 -15.64
C THR A 178 -6.81 -14.65 -15.45
N THR A 179 -7.63 -13.84 -14.75
CA THR A 179 -7.36 -12.42 -14.50
C THR A 179 -6.66 -12.24 -13.17
N SER A 180 -5.37 -11.88 -13.21
CA SER A 180 -4.63 -11.53 -12.00
C SER A 180 -5.09 -10.18 -11.44
N GLU A 181 -5.27 -10.11 -10.12
CA GLU A 181 -5.66 -8.89 -9.41
C GLU A 181 -4.47 -7.99 -9.09
N MET A 182 -3.28 -8.59 -8.96
CA MET A 182 -2.06 -7.90 -8.57
C MET A 182 -0.85 -8.59 -9.15
N LEU A 183 0.03 -7.78 -9.75
CA LEU A 183 1.38 -8.20 -10.13
C LEU A 183 2.41 -7.56 -9.19
N ARG A 184 3.29 -8.36 -8.58
CA ARG A 184 4.47 -7.87 -7.86
C ARG A 184 5.72 -8.28 -8.61
N ILE A 185 6.58 -7.30 -8.92
CA ILE A 185 7.80 -7.54 -9.71
C ILE A 185 9.01 -7.41 -8.80
N HIS A 186 9.80 -8.48 -8.72
CA HIS A 186 10.99 -8.55 -7.87
C HIS A 186 12.22 -8.20 -8.70
N CYS A 187 12.80 -7.03 -8.42
CA CYS A 187 13.95 -6.51 -9.15
C CYS A 187 15.23 -6.64 -8.32
N PHE A 188 16.25 -7.29 -8.88
CA PHE A 188 17.57 -7.44 -8.28
C PHE A 188 18.61 -6.77 -9.17
N HIS A 189 19.39 -5.85 -8.60
CA HIS A 189 20.39 -5.05 -9.35
C HIS A 189 19.82 -4.36 -10.60
N GLY A 190 18.57 -3.88 -10.51
CA GLY A 190 17.89 -3.20 -11.62
C GLY A 190 17.26 -4.13 -12.66
N ILE A 191 17.35 -5.46 -12.48
CA ILE A 191 16.77 -6.45 -13.40
C ILE A 191 15.56 -7.10 -12.74
N ALA A 192 14.40 -7.04 -13.39
CA ALA A 192 13.22 -7.81 -12.98
C ALA A 192 13.54 -9.30 -13.16
N GLN A 193 13.47 -10.08 -12.08
CA GLN A 193 13.78 -11.52 -12.10
C GLN A 193 12.53 -12.38 -11.94
N PHE A 194 11.65 -12.00 -11.01
CA PHE A 194 10.42 -12.74 -10.72
C PHE A 194 9.20 -11.83 -10.80
N VAL A 195 8.08 -12.42 -11.20
CA VAL A 195 6.76 -11.80 -11.21
C VAL A 195 5.81 -12.67 -10.38
N GLU A 196 5.33 -12.16 -9.26
CA GLU A 196 4.22 -12.76 -8.53
C GLU A 196 2.91 -12.27 -9.14
N ALA A 197 1.97 -13.18 -9.37
CA ALA A 197 0.62 -12.89 -9.81
C ALA A 197 -0.38 -13.45 -8.79
N ASP A 198 -1.19 -12.57 -8.22
CA ASP A 198 -2.24 -12.93 -7.26
C ASP A 198 -3.54 -13.21 -8.01
N PHE A 199 -4.24 -14.26 -7.59
CA PHE A 199 -5.55 -14.66 -8.10
C PHE A 199 -6.50 -15.00 -6.94
N THR A 200 -7.80 -14.80 -7.15
CA THR A 200 -8.84 -15.27 -6.22
C THR A 200 -9.85 -16.11 -6.99
N ASP A 201 -10.11 -17.33 -6.51
CA ASP A 201 -11.14 -18.19 -7.11
C ASP A 201 -12.58 -17.73 -6.75
N GLU A 202 -13.57 -18.44 -7.29
CA GLU A 202 -14.99 -18.16 -6.99
C GLU A 202 -15.37 -18.40 -5.52
N SER A 203 -14.64 -19.28 -4.84
CA SER A 203 -14.83 -19.59 -3.41
C SER A 203 -14.15 -18.57 -2.50
N GLY A 204 -13.41 -17.61 -3.05
CA GLY A 204 -12.67 -16.60 -2.30
C GLY A 204 -11.29 -17.06 -1.82
N ASN A 205 -10.78 -18.19 -2.31
CA ASN A 205 -9.43 -18.65 -1.98
C ASN A 205 -8.40 -17.89 -2.82
N GLY A 206 -7.36 -17.39 -2.15
CA GLY A 206 -6.25 -16.67 -2.79
C GLY A 206 -5.13 -17.61 -3.22
N PHE A 207 -4.53 -17.33 -4.38
CA PHE A 207 -3.42 -18.07 -4.96
C PHE A 207 -2.33 -17.11 -5.42
N ILE A 208 -1.07 -17.55 -5.35
CA ILE A 208 0.07 -16.82 -5.89
C ILE A 208 0.87 -17.72 -6.83
N ASN A 209 1.00 -17.29 -8.08
CA ASN A 209 1.90 -17.91 -9.04
C ASN A 209 3.14 -17.03 -9.20
N VAL A 210 4.32 -17.64 -9.12
CA VAL A 210 5.59 -16.96 -9.36
C VAL A 210 6.10 -17.35 -10.73
N TYR A 211 6.38 -16.36 -11.58
CA TYR A 211 6.91 -16.54 -12.91
C TYR A 211 8.32 -15.96 -13.02
N ASP A 212 9.15 -16.54 -13.89
CA ASP A 212 10.36 -15.89 -14.35
C ASP A 212 10.07 -14.81 -15.41
N ARG A 213 11.14 -14.24 -15.96
CA ARG A 213 11.07 -13.22 -17.02
C ARG A 213 10.47 -13.70 -18.34
N HIS A 214 10.38 -15.02 -18.55
CA HIS A 214 9.82 -15.65 -19.73
C HIS A 214 8.39 -16.14 -19.48
N TRP A 215 7.77 -15.73 -18.37
CA TRP A 215 6.44 -16.20 -17.96
C TRP A 215 6.38 -17.71 -17.70
N GLN A 216 7.50 -18.33 -17.33
CA GLN A 216 7.54 -19.73 -16.91
C GLN A 216 7.26 -19.84 -15.41
N LEU A 217 6.30 -20.67 -15.04
CA LEU A 217 5.93 -20.92 -13.64
C LEU A 217 7.12 -21.53 -12.89
N GLN A 218 7.45 -20.95 -11.74
CA GLN A 218 8.57 -21.39 -10.91
C GLN A 218 8.15 -22.48 -9.92
N PRO A 219 9.02 -23.46 -9.62
CA PRO A 219 8.70 -24.61 -8.79
C PRO A 219 8.80 -24.32 -7.29
N PHE A 220 8.42 -23.11 -6.86
CA PHE A 220 8.41 -22.71 -5.45
C PHE A 220 7.20 -21.84 -5.15
N GLN A 221 6.81 -21.83 -3.88
CA GLN A 221 5.66 -21.08 -3.39
C GLN A 221 6.13 -19.93 -2.50
N MET A 222 5.31 -18.89 -2.42
CA MET A 222 5.48 -17.79 -1.47
C MET A 222 4.51 -18.00 -0.29
N GLU A 223 3.68 -17.01 0.03
CA GLU A 223 2.79 -17.01 1.20
C GLU A 223 1.51 -17.84 0.98
N TYR A 224 1.08 -18.04 -0.27
CA TYR A 224 -0.15 -18.74 -0.65
C TYR A 224 0.13 -19.91 -1.61
N PRO A 225 -0.78 -20.91 -1.69
CA PRO A 225 -0.66 -22.00 -2.64
C PRO A 225 -0.72 -21.51 -4.10
N VAL A 226 -0.11 -22.29 -4.99
CA VAL A 226 -0.08 -22.04 -6.44
C VAL A 226 -1.45 -22.37 -7.04
N MET A 227 -1.92 -21.51 -7.95
CA MET A 227 -3.15 -21.77 -8.70
C MET A 227 -2.91 -22.92 -9.68
N PRO A 228 -3.75 -23.97 -9.70
CA PRO A 228 -3.64 -25.04 -10.67
C PRO A 228 -3.80 -24.46 -12.09
N LEU A 229 -2.80 -24.67 -12.96
CA LEU A 229 -2.97 -24.34 -14.38
C LEU A 229 -4.03 -25.30 -14.95
N ILE A 230 -5.14 -24.76 -15.46
CA ILE A 230 -6.12 -25.55 -16.20
C ILE A 230 -5.42 -25.98 -17.50
N SER A 231 -5.29 -27.30 -17.69
CA SER A 231 -4.74 -27.95 -18.89
C SER A 231 -5.64 -27.77 -20.10
#